data_AF-A0A7S1XZ59-F1
#
_entry.id   AF-A0A7S1XZ59-F1
#
_cell.length_a   1.000
_cell.length_b   1.000
_cell.length_c   1.000
_cell.angle_alpha   90.00
_cell.angle_beta   90.00
_cell.angle_gamma   90.00
#
_symmetry.space_group_name_H-M   'P 1'
#
loop_
_entity.id
_entity.type
_entity.pdbx_description
1 polymer ?
#
loop_
_entity_poly.entity_id
_entity_poly.type
_entity_poly.pdbx_seq_one_letter_code
_entity_poly.pdbx_strand_id
1 'polypeptide(L)'
;GDDEDEDEDGGGVAAMMRLRRQRTGADAADKDEAEPMPYTPACPRGIDEFNDLIERHTRTEEDIDELLRRILATNSLKLAKHRGNAEGAGAARANMHEFYAMLLRRFEAVGDACVAEGPLGAGEEVEDEADDARAGFKKQLESMAAHIHRTTEDLAGVAAARWVSRLLRMHRRLEKLLADVADGLATPTCWPSGGKLLVLQLAAQIWPTSDRRHPVATPAAILLGQCLAEAPVGPKNTGEAGADAPG
;
A
#
# COMPACT_ATOMS: atom_id res chain seq x y z
N GLY A 1 -8.11 -7.49 24.91
CA GLY A 1 -7.85 -6.22 25.61
C GLY A 1 -7.08 -5.40 24.63
N ASP A 2 -7.76 -4.40 24.10
CA ASP A 2 -7.25 -3.27 23.30
C ASP A 2 -6.46 -3.64 22.04
N ASP A 3 -7.19 -4.07 21.00
CA ASP A 3 -6.81 -3.77 19.61
C ASP A 3 -7.48 -2.43 19.30
N GLU A 4 -6.77 -1.33 19.59
CA GLU A 4 -7.15 0.00 19.11
C GLU A 4 -7.12 -0.06 17.58
N ASP A 5 -8.31 -0.10 16.98
CA ASP A 5 -8.55 0.07 15.56
C ASP A 5 -8.21 1.52 15.19
N GLU A 6 -6.92 1.84 15.14
CA GLU A 6 -6.42 2.97 14.37
C GLU A 6 -6.49 2.59 12.89
N ASP A 7 -7.71 2.68 12.35
CA ASP A 7 -7.95 2.96 10.94
C ASP A 7 -7.37 4.36 10.62
N GLU A 8 -6.06 4.53 10.73
CA GLU A 8 -5.35 5.67 10.16
C GLU A 8 -5.28 5.48 8.64
N ASP A 9 -6.43 5.86 8.07
CA ASP A 9 -6.68 6.43 6.77
C ASP A 9 -5.48 6.43 5.78
N GLY A 10 -5.57 5.55 4.78
CA GLY A 10 -4.79 5.69 3.54
C GLY A 10 -5.01 7.04 2.83
N GLY A 11 -5.97 7.85 3.29
CA GLY A 11 -6.21 9.22 2.90
C GLY A 11 -4.99 10.14 3.00
N GLY A 12 -4.09 9.97 3.98
CA GLY A 12 -2.88 10.80 4.09
C GLY A 12 -1.93 10.63 2.90
N VAL A 13 -1.72 9.39 2.45
CA VAL A 13 -0.85 9.08 1.30
C VAL A 13 -1.50 9.51 -0.02
N ALA A 14 -2.81 9.26 -0.17
CA ALA A 14 -3.56 9.71 -1.34
C ALA A 14 -3.61 11.25 -1.44
N ALA A 15 -3.78 11.94 -0.31
CA ALA A 15 -3.74 13.41 -0.23
C ALA A 15 -2.36 13.96 -0.57
N MET A 16 -1.28 13.36 -0.06
CA MET A 16 0.09 13.72 -0.41
C MET A 16 0.35 13.58 -1.92
N MET A 17 -0.10 12.49 -2.53
CA MET A 17 0.06 12.27 -3.98
C MET A 17 -0.71 13.32 -4.80
N ARG A 18 -1.93 13.67 -4.36
CA ARG A 18 -2.72 14.77 -4.95
C ARG A 18 -2.01 16.13 -4.79
N LEU A 19 -1.41 16.41 -3.64
CA LEU A 19 -0.62 17.62 -3.40
C LEU A 19 0.62 17.68 -4.29
N ARG A 20 1.32 16.56 -4.50
CA ARG A 20 2.49 16.49 -5.37
C ARG A 20 2.14 16.77 -6.83
N ARG A 21 0.96 16.35 -7.29
CA ARG A 21 0.38 16.70 -8.60
C ARG A 21 -0.07 18.17 -8.69
N GLN A 22 -0.62 18.73 -7.62
CA GLN A 22 -0.97 20.17 -7.61
C GLN A 22 0.27 21.07 -7.67
N ARG A 23 1.40 20.63 -7.09
CA ARG A 23 2.68 21.35 -7.12
C ARG A 23 3.40 21.31 -8.47
N THR A 24 3.05 20.38 -9.37
CA THR A 24 3.61 20.38 -10.74
C THR A 24 3.02 21.49 -11.62
N GLY A 25 2.00 22.23 -11.15
CA GLY A 25 1.46 23.43 -11.79
C GLY A 25 1.88 24.73 -11.09
N ALA A 26 2.54 25.63 -11.85
CA ALA A 26 2.82 27.05 -11.56
C ALA A 26 3.75 27.43 -10.38
N ASP A 27 3.85 26.66 -9.29
CA ASP A 27 4.70 27.01 -8.11
C ASP A 27 6.10 26.35 -8.11
N ALA A 28 6.41 25.50 -9.09
CA ALA A 28 7.67 24.72 -9.17
C ALA A 28 8.94 25.56 -9.45
N ALA A 29 8.83 26.87 -9.61
CA ALA A 29 9.93 27.70 -10.09
C ALA A 29 10.92 28.19 -9.01
N ASP A 30 10.61 28.11 -7.71
CA ASP A 30 11.40 28.87 -6.71
C ASP A 30 11.76 28.18 -5.39
N LYS A 31 11.81 26.84 -5.30
CA LYS A 31 12.53 26.05 -4.24
C LYS A 31 12.26 24.53 -4.37
N ASP A 32 12.88 23.83 -5.31
CA ASP A 32 12.71 22.36 -5.37
C ASP A 32 13.98 21.58 -5.72
N GLU A 33 15.13 22.00 -5.18
CA GLU A 33 16.26 21.07 -5.06
C GLU A 33 15.94 20.07 -3.94
N ALA A 34 15.70 18.81 -4.32
CA ALA A 34 15.64 17.73 -3.35
C ALA A 34 16.91 17.70 -2.51
N GLU A 35 16.78 17.50 -1.20
CA GLU A 35 17.94 17.31 -0.35
C GLU A 35 18.72 16.08 -0.84
N PRO A 36 20.07 16.13 -0.85
CA PRO A 36 20.87 15.04 -1.38
C PRO A 36 20.55 13.73 -0.67
N MET A 37 20.29 12.67 -1.45
CA MET A 37 19.82 11.41 -0.89
C MET A 37 20.86 10.82 0.09
N PRO A 38 20.45 10.50 1.33
CA PRO A 38 21.36 9.97 2.34
C PRO A 38 21.97 8.64 1.89
N TYR A 39 23.25 8.43 2.19
CA TYR A 39 23.96 7.18 1.87
C TYR A 39 23.49 6.01 2.76
N THR A 40 23.18 6.31 4.02
CA THR A 40 22.65 5.35 5.01
C THR A 40 21.37 5.90 5.63
N PRO A 41 20.22 5.83 4.91
CA PRO A 41 18.95 6.26 5.48
C PRO A 41 18.60 5.42 6.72
N ALA A 42 18.08 6.09 7.75
CA ALA A 42 17.48 5.39 8.89
C ALA A 42 16.28 4.56 8.40
N CYS A 43 15.99 3.45 9.07
CA CYS A 43 14.80 2.68 8.77
C CYS A 43 13.58 3.43 9.33
N PRO A 44 12.62 3.84 8.48
CA PRO A 44 11.44 4.53 8.96
C PRO A 44 10.58 3.57 9.79
N ARG A 45 10.02 4.09 10.89
CA ARG A 45 9.19 3.34 11.85
C ARG A 45 7.69 3.51 11.62
N GLY A 46 7.29 4.31 10.65
CA GLY A 46 5.90 4.59 10.32
C GLY A 46 5.74 5.00 8.86
N ILE A 47 4.48 5.08 8.42
CA ILE A 47 4.15 5.53 7.06
C ILE A 47 4.50 7.01 6.87
N ASP A 48 4.29 7.84 7.89
CA ASP A 48 4.56 9.29 7.82
C ASP A 48 6.05 9.59 7.73
N GLU A 49 6.87 8.94 8.56
CA GLU A 49 8.33 9.10 8.47
C GLU A 49 8.87 8.65 7.11
N PHE A 50 8.27 7.61 6.51
CA PHE A 50 8.66 7.18 5.17
C PHE A 50 8.21 8.18 4.10
N ASN A 51 7.01 8.74 4.24
CA ASN A 51 6.50 9.76 3.35
C ASN A 51 7.35 11.04 3.41
N ASP A 52 7.72 11.48 4.60
CA ASP A 52 8.66 12.58 4.85
C ASP A 52 10.00 12.37 4.12
N LEU A 53 10.57 11.16 4.20
CA LEU A 53 11.81 10.82 3.49
C LEU A 53 11.64 10.92 1.97
N ILE A 54 10.48 10.49 1.45
CA ILE A 54 10.16 10.59 0.04
C ILE A 54 10.03 12.06 -0.39
N GLU A 55 9.33 12.89 0.39
CA GLU A 55 9.17 14.31 0.08
C GLU A 55 10.50 15.07 0.07
N ARG A 56 11.38 14.79 1.05
CA ARG A 56 12.67 15.48 1.16
C ARG A 56 13.66 15.07 0.07
N HIS A 57 13.71 13.78 -0.28
CA HIS A 57 14.83 13.22 -1.05
C HIS A 57 14.47 12.66 -2.43
N THR A 58 13.20 12.63 -2.82
CA THR A 58 12.80 12.02 -4.11
C THR A 58 12.01 12.99 -4.98
N ARG A 59 12.31 12.99 -6.28
CA ARG A 59 11.57 13.75 -7.30
C ARG A 59 11.03 12.85 -8.39
N THR A 60 11.75 11.77 -8.70
CA THR A 60 11.31 10.75 -9.67
C THR A 60 11.02 9.42 -8.99
N GLU A 61 10.47 8.47 -9.75
CA GLU A 61 10.26 7.09 -9.28
C GLU A 61 11.57 6.33 -9.09
N GLU A 62 12.58 6.63 -9.90
CA GLU A 62 13.92 6.07 -9.77
C GLU A 62 14.57 6.47 -8.44
N ASP A 63 14.30 7.68 -7.95
CA ASP A 63 14.75 8.12 -6.63
C ASP A 63 14.08 7.32 -5.51
N ILE A 64 12.79 7.00 -5.65
CA ILE A 64 12.05 6.18 -4.68
C ILE A 64 12.63 4.76 -4.67
N ASP A 65 12.89 4.19 -5.84
CA ASP A 65 13.53 2.88 -5.97
C ASP A 65 14.93 2.85 -5.34
N GLU A 66 15.75 3.89 -5.56
CA GLU A 66 17.06 4.04 -4.95
C GLU A 66 16.96 4.17 -3.42
N LEU A 67 16.04 5.00 -2.90
CA LEU A 67 15.81 5.17 -1.47
C LEU A 67 15.43 3.83 -0.81
N LEU A 68 14.51 3.08 -1.42
CA LEU A 68 14.12 1.74 -0.97
C LEU A 68 15.30 0.77 -0.96
N ARG A 69 16.10 0.76 -2.04
CA ARG A 69 17.32 -0.05 -2.12
C ARG A 69 18.31 0.28 -1.00
N ARG A 70 18.52 1.56 -0.70
CA ARG A 70 19.42 1.99 0.38
C ARG A 70 18.91 1.62 1.77
N ILE A 71 17.61 1.78 2.04
CA ILE A 71 17.02 1.40 3.34
C ILE A 71 17.18 -0.11 3.55
N LEU A 72 16.82 -0.92 2.56
CA LEU A 72 16.94 -2.38 2.62
C LEU A 72 18.39 -2.84 2.74
N ALA A 73 19.32 -2.20 1.99
CA ALA A 73 20.73 -2.51 2.09
C ALA A 73 21.28 -2.22 3.50
N THR A 74 21.01 -1.02 4.03
CA THR A 74 21.52 -0.54 5.33
C THR A 74 21.01 -1.36 6.52
N ASN A 75 19.80 -1.90 6.40
CA ASN A 75 19.14 -2.68 7.45
C ASN A 75 19.13 -4.19 7.16
N SER A 76 19.88 -4.65 6.15
CA SER A 76 19.88 -6.06 5.77
C SER A 76 20.37 -6.97 6.90
N LEU A 77 19.70 -8.12 7.06
CA LEU A 77 20.07 -9.13 8.06
C LEU A 77 21.48 -9.68 7.83
N LYS A 78 21.96 -9.66 6.58
CA LYS A 78 23.31 -10.10 6.22
C LYS A 78 24.38 -9.19 6.83
N LEU A 79 24.18 -7.87 6.77
CA LEU A 79 25.07 -6.91 7.42
C LEU A 79 25.00 -7.00 8.95
N ALA A 80 23.81 -7.20 9.52
CA ALA A 80 23.64 -7.38 10.95
C ALA A 80 24.45 -8.56 11.50
N LYS A 81 24.52 -9.69 10.78
CA LYS A 81 25.37 -10.83 11.16
C LYS A 81 26.86 -10.47 11.20
N HIS A 82 27.32 -9.62 10.28
CA HIS A 82 28.71 -9.15 10.24
C HIS A 82 29.05 -8.13 11.35
N ARG A 83 28.06 -7.41 11.90
CA ARG A 83 28.28 -6.48 13.03
C ARG A 83 28.53 -7.18 14.37
N GLY A 84 28.40 -8.51 14.44
CA GLY A 84 28.92 -9.33 15.53
C GLY A 84 28.17 -9.28 16.87
N ASN A 85 27.14 -8.45 17.02
CA ASN A 85 26.33 -8.38 18.24
C ASN A 85 24.91 -8.93 18.02
N ALA A 86 24.48 -9.85 18.90
CA ALA A 86 23.13 -10.44 18.86
C ALA A 86 22.03 -9.36 18.96
N GLU A 87 22.32 -8.29 19.69
CA GLU A 87 21.45 -7.12 19.85
C GLU A 87 21.25 -6.34 18.54
N GLY A 88 22.31 -6.18 17.73
CA GLY A 88 22.22 -5.54 16.43
C GLY A 88 21.45 -6.37 15.40
N ALA A 89 21.53 -7.69 15.49
CA ALA A 89 20.71 -8.59 14.67
C ALA A 89 19.23 -8.58 15.06
N GLY A 90 18.94 -8.48 16.36
CA GLY A 90 17.57 -8.30 16.85
C GLY A 90 16.95 -6.98 16.37
N ALA A 91 17.69 -5.87 16.50
CA ALA A 91 17.23 -4.55 16.06
C ALA A 91 17.01 -4.46 14.54
N ALA A 92 17.95 -4.98 13.73
CA ALA A 92 17.79 -5.01 12.27
C ALA A 92 16.58 -5.84 11.85
N ARG A 93 16.33 -6.97 12.54
CA ARG A 93 15.14 -7.78 12.31
C ARG A 93 13.86 -7.03 12.65
N ALA A 94 13.78 -6.41 13.83
CA ALA A 94 12.62 -5.60 14.22
C ALA A 94 12.35 -4.45 13.24
N ASN A 95 13.40 -3.72 12.82
CA ASN A 95 13.28 -2.66 11.82
C ASN A 95 12.70 -3.19 10.50
N MET A 96 13.21 -4.32 9.99
CA MET A 96 12.70 -4.90 8.76
C MET A 96 11.28 -5.46 8.88
N HIS A 97 10.86 -5.89 10.07
CA HIS A 97 9.46 -6.29 10.32
C HIS A 97 8.49 -5.11 10.15
N GLU A 98 8.81 -3.95 10.73
CA GLU A 98 7.98 -2.75 10.61
C GLU A 98 8.06 -2.16 9.20
N PHE A 99 9.26 -2.11 8.63
CA PHE A 99 9.45 -1.64 7.26
C PHE A 99 8.65 -2.45 6.24
N TYR A 100 8.60 -3.78 6.39
CA TYR A 100 7.80 -4.63 5.50
C TYR A 100 6.30 -4.32 5.59
N ALA A 101 5.79 -4.09 6.80
CA ALA A 101 4.39 -3.70 6.99
C ALA A 101 4.10 -2.34 6.35
N MET A 102 5.02 -1.38 6.50
CA MET A 102 4.94 -0.07 5.86
C MET A 102 4.94 -0.19 4.33
N LEU A 103 5.82 -1.01 3.73
CA LEU A 103 5.85 -1.22 2.28
C LEU A 103 4.52 -1.72 1.73
N LEU A 104 3.86 -2.66 2.43
CA LEU A 104 2.54 -3.14 2.04
C LEU A 104 1.46 -2.06 2.14
N ARG A 105 1.51 -1.21 3.17
CA ARG A 105 0.59 -0.05 3.31
C ARG A 105 0.80 0.97 2.20
N ARG A 106 2.06 1.29 1.89
CA ARG A 106 2.37 2.21 0.80
C ARG A 106 1.96 1.63 -0.56
N PHE A 107 2.20 0.34 -0.80
CA PHE A 107 1.83 -0.32 -2.05
C PHE A 107 0.31 -0.28 -2.27
N GLU A 108 -0.47 -0.53 -1.22
CA GLU A 108 -1.92 -0.33 -1.25
C GLU A 108 -2.29 1.11 -1.60
N ALA A 109 -1.71 2.10 -0.93
CA ALA A 109 -2.06 3.51 -1.16
C ALA A 109 -1.69 3.98 -2.59
N VAL A 110 -0.53 3.57 -3.10
CA VAL A 110 -0.14 3.82 -4.51
C VAL A 110 -1.12 3.13 -5.46
N GLY A 111 -1.57 1.92 -5.11
CA GLY A 111 -2.55 1.17 -5.89
C GLY A 111 -3.93 1.82 -5.91
N ASP A 112 -4.39 2.35 -4.77
CA ASP A 112 -5.64 3.11 -4.68
C ASP A 112 -5.56 4.41 -5.49
N ALA A 113 -4.43 5.12 -5.45
CA ALA A 113 -4.20 6.30 -6.30
C ALA A 113 -4.20 5.94 -7.79
N CYS A 114 -3.50 4.87 -8.19
CA CYS A 114 -3.46 4.39 -9.58
C CYS A 114 -4.84 4.06 -10.14
N VAL A 115 -5.73 3.51 -9.31
CA VAL A 115 -7.11 3.17 -9.71
C VAL A 115 -8.01 4.41 -9.73
N ALA A 116 -7.82 5.35 -8.81
CA ALA A 116 -8.55 6.61 -8.77
C ALA A 116 -8.30 7.48 -10.02
N GLU A 117 -7.08 7.48 -10.54
CA GLU A 117 -6.69 8.19 -11.77
C GLU A 117 -7.09 7.44 -13.06
N GLY A 118 -7.70 6.25 -12.95
CA GLY A 118 -8.18 5.49 -14.11
C GLY A 118 -9.47 6.05 -14.70
N PRO A 119 -9.91 5.53 -15.87
CA PRO A 119 -11.13 5.98 -16.58
C PRO A 119 -12.45 5.80 -15.80
N LEU A 120 -12.39 5.20 -14.61
CA LEU A 120 -13.51 5.05 -13.69
C LEU A 120 -13.55 6.12 -12.57
N GLY A 121 -12.47 6.90 -12.40
CA GLY A 121 -12.35 7.91 -11.34
C GLY A 121 -11.91 9.30 -11.83
N ALA A 122 -11.27 9.42 -13.00
CA ALA A 122 -10.97 10.71 -13.62
C ALA A 122 -12.20 11.24 -14.37
N GLY A 123 -12.76 12.36 -13.90
CA GLY A 123 -13.69 13.14 -14.69
C GLY A 123 -12.94 13.87 -15.79
N GLU A 124 -13.22 13.55 -17.05
CA GLU A 124 -12.92 14.33 -18.27
C GLU A 124 -11.56 15.10 -18.28
N GLU A 125 -10.49 14.48 -17.79
CA GLU A 125 -9.14 15.03 -17.91
C GLU A 125 -8.52 14.67 -19.27
N VAL A 126 -7.61 15.52 -19.75
CA VAL A 126 -6.89 15.35 -21.03
C VAL A 126 -6.17 14.00 -21.03
N GLU A 127 -6.53 13.13 -21.97
CA GLU A 127 -6.11 11.71 -22.03
C GLU A 127 -4.58 11.53 -21.90
N ASP A 128 -3.79 12.46 -22.45
CA ASP A 128 -2.33 12.37 -22.50
C ASP A 128 -1.65 12.56 -21.11
N GLU A 129 -2.14 13.45 -20.24
CA GLU A 129 -1.51 13.70 -18.92
C GLU A 129 -1.88 12.64 -17.89
N ALA A 130 -3.11 12.10 -17.97
CA ALA A 130 -3.58 11.03 -17.11
C ALA A 130 -2.81 9.71 -17.38
N ASP A 131 -2.49 9.45 -18.65
CA ASP A 131 -1.73 8.27 -19.05
C ASP A 131 -0.27 8.30 -18.54
N ASP A 132 0.38 9.47 -18.54
CA ASP A 132 1.74 9.64 -18.01
C ASP A 132 1.78 9.46 -16.47
N ALA A 133 0.85 10.06 -15.74
CA ALA A 133 0.75 9.90 -14.28
C ALA A 133 0.50 8.42 -13.89
N ARG A 134 -0.39 7.75 -14.63
CA ARG A 134 -0.68 6.33 -14.44
C ARG A 134 0.51 5.44 -14.74
N ALA A 135 1.25 5.73 -15.81
CA ALA A 135 2.49 5.02 -16.14
C ALA A 135 3.49 5.13 -14.97
N GLY A 136 3.54 6.29 -14.33
CA GLY A 136 4.36 6.51 -13.16
C GLY A 136 3.97 5.69 -11.93
N PHE A 137 2.69 5.71 -11.56
CA PHE A 137 2.20 4.87 -10.45
C PHE A 137 2.44 3.38 -10.71
N LYS A 138 2.28 2.92 -11.96
CA LYS A 138 2.53 1.53 -12.34
C LYS A 138 4.00 1.14 -12.14
N LYS A 139 4.94 1.96 -12.62
CA LYS A 139 6.38 1.75 -12.41
C LYS A 139 6.74 1.73 -10.92
N GLN A 140 6.15 2.63 -10.13
CA GLN A 140 6.33 2.62 -8.67
C GLN A 140 5.83 1.31 -8.04
N LEU A 141 4.64 0.84 -8.43
CA LEU A 141 4.09 -0.44 -7.95
C LEU A 141 5.00 -1.62 -8.33
N GLU A 142 5.52 -1.66 -9.55
CA GLU A 142 6.43 -2.71 -10.01
C GLU A 142 7.74 -2.73 -9.22
N SER A 143 8.37 -1.57 -9.00
CA SER A 143 9.56 -1.43 -8.15
C SER A 143 9.28 -1.89 -6.71
N MET A 144 8.17 -1.43 -6.12
CA MET A 144 7.78 -1.82 -4.77
C MET A 144 7.49 -3.31 -4.66
N ALA A 145 6.81 -3.91 -5.64
CA ALA A 145 6.55 -5.34 -5.69
C ALA A 145 7.85 -6.15 -5.70
N ALA A 146 8.85 -5.71 -6.47
CA ALA A 146 10.17 -6.35 -6.50
C ALA A 146 10.86 -6.31 -5.12
N HIS A 147 10.81 -5.16 -4.43
CA HIS A 147 11.36 -5.02 -3.08
C HIS A 147 10.62 -5.86 -2.04
N ILE A 148 9.29 -5.92 -2.12
CA ILE A 148 8.47 -6.75 -1.24
C ILE A 148 8.78 -8.24 -1.47
N HIS A 149 8.90 -8.68 -2.74
CA HIS A 149 9.26 -10.07 -3.07
C HIS A 149 10.62 -10.44 -2.47
N ARG A 150 11.65 -9.62 -2.73
CA ARG A 150 13.01 -9.84 -2.20
C ARG A 150 13.04 -9.86 -0.67
N THR A 151 12.32 -8.95 -0.02
CA THR A 151 12.25 -8.90 1.45
C THR A 151 11.49 -10.11 2.00
N THR A 152 10.51 -10.64 1.26
CA THR A 152 9.78 -11.86 1.63
C THR A 152 10.70 -13.08 1.58
N GLU A 153 11.60 -13.17 0.60
CA GLU A 153 12.60 -14.25 0.55
C GLU A 153 13.54 -14.24 1.77
N ASP A 154 14.00 -13.05 2.17
CA ASP A 154 14.90 -12.90 3.32
C ASP A 154 14.16 -13.10 4.69
N LEU A 155 12.85 -12.87 4.74
CA LEU A 155 12.04 -12.80 5.98
C LEU A 155 10.71 -13.58 5.89
N ALA A 156 10.68 -14.74 5.25
CA ALA A 156 9.45 -15.45 4.91
C ALA A 156 8.47 -15.66 6.09
N GLY A 157 8.94 -16.10 7.26
CA GLY A 157 8.07 -16.32 8.41
C GLY A 157 7.40 -15.04 8.95
N VAL A 158 8.09 -13.92 8.82
CA VAL A 158 7.61 -12.60 9.27
C VAL A 158 6.62 -12.04 8.27
N ALA A 159 7.00 -12.11 6.98
CA ALA A 159 6.15 -11.72 5.88
C ALA A 159 4.81 -12.46 5.98
N ALA A 160 4.85 -13.79 6.14
CA ALA A 160 3.64 -14.61 6.28
C ALA A 160 2.74 -14.13 7.42
N ALA A 161 3.29 -13.84 8.61
CA ALA A 161 2.52 -13.33 9.73
C ALA A 161 1.84 -11.98 9.41
N ARG A 162 2.56 -11.04 8.77
CA ARG A 162 2.00 -9.74 8.36
C ARG A 162 0.91 -9.88 7.31
N TRP A 163 1.07 -10.78 6.34
CA TRP A 163 0.04 -11.11 5.36
C TRP A 163 -1.21 -11.68 6.03
N VAL A 164 -1.07 -12.64 6.94
CA VAL A 164 -2.21 -13.24 7.66
C VAL A 164 -2.96 -12.20 8.48
N SER A 165 -2.25 -11.37 9.27
CA SER A 165 -2.88 -10.29 10.04
C SER A 165 -3.64 -9.32 9.14
N ARG A 166 -3.09 -9.03 7.95
CA ARG A 166 -3.72 -8.14 6.97
C ARG A 166 -4.96 -8.75 6.35
N LEU A 167 -4.91 -10.01 5.92
CA LEU A 167 -6.06 -10.75 5.40
C LEU A 167 -7.17 -10.84 6.45
N LEU A 168 -6.82 -11.07 7.72
CA LEU A 168 -7.77 -11.11 8.81
C LEU A 168 -8.47 -9.76 9.02
N ARG A 169 -7.73 -8.64 8.98
CA ARG A 169 -8.34 -7.30 9.02
C ARG A 169 -9.29 -7.05 7.85
N MET A 170 -8.88 -7.44 6.64
CA MET A 170 -9.75 -7.31 5.47
C MET A 170 -11.03 -8.16 5.59
N HIS A 171 -10.92 -9.36 6.14
CA HIS A 171 -12.05 -10.24 6.39
C HIS A 171 -13.01 -9.66 7.44
N ARG A 172 -12.51 -9.22 8.60
CA ARG A 172 -13.34 -8.56 9.64
C ARG A 172 -14.05 -7.32 9.11
N ARG A 173 -13.36 -6.53 8.27
CA ARG A 173 -13.97 -5.38 7.60
C ARG A 173 -15.10 -5.79 6.66
N LEU A 174 -14.92 -6.87 5.88
CA LEU A 174 -15.98 -7.41 5.03
C LEU A 174 -17.19 -7.86 5.86
N GLU A 175 -16.98 -8.62 6.93
CA GLU A 175 -18.05 -9.07 7.82
C GLU A 175 -18.84 -7.89 8.40
N LYS A 176 -18.13 -6.85 8.87
CA LYS A 176 -18.76 -5.63 9.39
C LYS A 176 -19.60 -4.93 8.31
N LEU A 177 -19.05 -4.73 7.11
CA LEU A 177 -19.76 -4.06 6.02
C LEU A 177 -21.00 -4.86 5.56
N LEU A 178 -20.92 -6.20 5.54
CA LEU A 178 -22.06 -7.04 5.21
C LEU A 178 -23.16 -6.98 6.30
N ALA A 179 -22.78 -6.91 7.57
CA ALA A 179 -23.73 -6.71 8.66
C ALA A 179 -24.42 -5.34 8.55
N ASP A 180 -23.65 -4.27 8.31
CA ASP A 180 -24.18 -2.93 8.15
C ASP A 180 -25.15 -2.83 6.94
N VAL A 181 -24.83 -3.51 5.82
CA VAL A 181 -25.73 -3.63 4.66
C VAL A 181 -27.02 -4.38 5.01
N ALA A 182 -26.92 -5.47 5.79
CA ALA A 182 -28.09 -6.24 6.21
C ALA A 182 -29.03 -5.42 7.11
N ASP A 183 -28.47 -4.50 7.91
CA ASP A 183 -29.21 -3.56 8.74
C ASP A 183 -29.75 -2.34 7.97
N GLY A 184 -29.49 -2.27 6.65
CA GLY A 184 -29.96 -1.20 5.77
C GLY A 184 -29.23 0.13 5.97
N LEU A 185 -28.05 0.12 6.59
CA LEU A 185 -27.22 1.30 6.73
C LEU A 185 -26.61 1.67 5.37
N ALA A 186 -26.50 2.97 5.10
CA ALA A 186 -25.79 3.46 3.94
C ALA A 186 -24.28 3.22 4.15
N THR A 187 -23.78 2.11 3.61
CA THR A 187 -22.37 1.75 3.70
C THR A 187 -21.65 2.05 2.40
N PRO A 188 -20.35 2.35 2.44
CA PRO A 188 -19.52 2.24 1.25
C PRO A 188 -19.58 0.81 0.69
N THR A 189 -19.09 0.65 -0.54
CA THR A 189 -19.01 -0.66 -1.19
C THR A 189 -18.33 -1.71 -0.28
N CYS A 190 -18.90 -2.92 -0.23
CA CYS A 190 -18.28 -4.08 0.42
C CYS A 190 -17.05 -4.58 -0.33
N TRP A 191 -16.82 -4.09 -1.55
CA TRP A 191 -15.66 -4.45 -2.35
C TRP A 191 -14.35 -3.90 -1.73
N PRO A 192 -13.26 -4.68 -1.76
CA PRO A 192 -11.94 -4.17 -1.45
C PRO A 192 -11.59 -2.99 -2.37
N SER A 193 -10.85 -2.02 -1.86
CA SER A 193 -10.32 -0.92 -2.67
C SER A 193 -9.33 -1.45 -3.74
N GLY A 194 -9.06 -0.65 -4.77
CA GLY A 194 -8.19 -1.06 -5.88
C GLY A 194 -6.80 -1.50 -5.42
N GLY A 195 -6.19 -0.77 -4.48
CA GLY A 195 -4.95 -1.11 -3.80
C GLY A 195 -5.04 -2.41 -3.02
N LYS A 196 -6.15 -2.70 -2.34
CA LYS A 196 -6.35 -3.99 -1.65
C LYS A 196 -6.44 -5.16 -2.63
N LEU A 197 -7.07 -4.97 -3.79
CA LEU A 197 -7.09 -5.97 -4.87
C LEU A 197 -5.67 -6.20 -5.43
N LEU A 198 -4.90 -5.14 -5.65
CA LEU A 198 -3.51 -5.24 -6.09
C LEU A 198 -2.64 -5.95 -5.03
N VAL A 199 -2.88 -5.73 -3.75
CA VAL A 199 -2.22 -6.47 -2.67
C VAL A 199 -2.59 -7.96 -2.70
N LEU A 200 -3.86 -8.31 -2.92
CA LEU A 200 -4.28 -9.71 -3.08
C LEU A 200 -3.64 -10.36 -4.31
N GLN A 201 -3.53 -9.62 -5.42
CA GLN A 201 -2.80 -10.06 -6.62
C GLN A 201 -1.32 -10.29 -6.32
N LEU A 202 -0.67 -9.37 -5.60
CA LEU A 202 0.72 -9.49 -5.17
C LEU A 202 0.91 -10.73 -4.28
N ALA A 203 -0.04 -11.04 -3.40
CA ALA A 203 0.00 -12.25 -2.57
C ALA A 203 0.07 -13.53 -3.41
N ALA A 204 -0.67 -13.58 -4.52
CA ALA A 204 -0.67 -14.72 -5.45
C ALA A 204 0.62 -14.83 -6.27
N GLN A 205 1.40 -13.75 -6.40
CA GLN A 205 2.69 -13.75 -7.08
C GLN A 205 3.84 -14.14 -6.14
N ILE A 206 3.79 -13.70 -4.88
CA ILE A 206 4.84 -13.97 -3.89
C ILE A 206 4.73 -15.39 -3.32
N TRP A 207 3.50 -15.85 -3.05
CA TRP A 207 3.27 -17.12 -2.37
C TRP A 207 2.84 -18.22 -3.34
N PRO A 208 3.28 -19.46 -3.14
CA PRO A 208 2.90 -20.57 -4.00
C PRO A 208 1.39 -20.81 -3.93
N THR A 209 0.72 -20.74 -5.09
CA THR A 209 -0.73 -20.93 -5.23
C THR A 209 -1.10 -22.37 -5.60
N SER A 210 -0.12 -23.20 -5.98
CA SER A 210 -0.30 -24.61 -6.31
C SER A 210 -0.55 -25.50 -5.09
N ASP A 211 -0.21 -25.01 -3.89
CA ASP A 211 -0.33 -25.79 -2.67
C ASP A 211 -1.79 -25.93 -2.26
N ARG A 212 -2.18 -27.15 -1.90
CA ARG A 212 -3.55 -27.43 -1.42
C ARG A 212 -3.88 -26.65 -0.15
N ARG A 213 -2.88 -26.39 0.70
CA ARG A 213 -3.01 -25.64 1.96
C ARG A 213 -1.78 -24.78 2.15
N HIS A 214 -1.95 -23.46 2.02
CA HIS A 214 -0.89 -22.48 2.25
C HIS A 214 -1.38 -21.43 3.26
N PRO A 215 -0.58 -21.08 4.30
CA PRO A 215 -1.02 -20.18 5.37
C PRO A 215 -1.42 -18.79 4.91
N VAL A 216 -0.96 -18.34 3.74
CA VAL A 216 -1.31 -17.01 3.18
C VAL A 216 -2.21 -17.11 1.95
N ALA A 217 -1.91 -18.04 1.03
CA ALA A 217 -2.57 -18.06 -0.28
C ALA A 217 -3.98 -18.63 -0.18
N THR A 218 -4.19 -19.64 0.68
CA THR A 218 -5.52 -20.20 0.94
C THR A 218 -6.48 -19.17 1.56
N PRO A 219 -6.15 -18.46 2.66
CA PRO A 219 -7.06 -17.44 3.18
C PRO A 219 -7.26 -16.26 2.23
N ALA A 220 -6.25 -15.88 1.43
CA ALA A 220 -6.43 -14.85 0.40
C ALA A 220 -7.46 -15.27 -0.67
N ALA A 221 -7.40 -16.52 -1.14
CA ALA A 221 -8.36 -17.06 -2.09
C ALA A 221 -9.77 -17.20 -1.49
N ILE A 222 -9.89 -17.61 -0.23
CA ILE A 222 -11.19 -17.69 0.48
C ILE A 222 -11.80 -16.31 0.62
N LEU A 223 -11.02 -15.31 1.06
CA LEU A 223 -11.48 -13.93 1.19
C LEU A 223 -11.97 -13.38 -0.14
N LEU A 224 -11.22 -13.60 -1.23
CA LEU A 224 -11.64 -13.20 -2.57
C LEU A 224 -12.93 -13.90 -2.98
N GLY A 225 -13.06 -15.20 -2.71
CA GLY A 225 -14.29 -15.97 -2.96
C GLY A 225 -15.49 -15.43 -2.19
N GLN A 226 -15.31 -15.03 -0.92
CA GLN A 226 -16.35 -14.38 -0.11
C GLN A 226 -16.75 -13.03 -0.70
N CYS A 227 -15.79 -12.18 -1.06
CA CYS A 227 -16.09 -10.91 -1.74
C CYS A 227 -16.91 -11.15 -3.02
N LEU A 228 -16.56 -12.15 -3.83
CA LEU A 228 -17.27 -12.46 -5.07
C LEU A 228 -18.68 -13.03 -4.84
N ALA A 229 -18.90 -13.76 -3.74
CA ALA A 229 -20.18 -14.41 -3.45
C ALA A 229 -21.16 -13.50 -2.72
N GLU A 230 -20.66 -12.65 -1.81
CA GLU A 230 -21.50 -11.93 -0.84
C GLU A 230 -21.51 -10.42 -1.06
N ALA A 231 -20.50 -9.84 -1.73
CA ALA A 231 -20.48 -8.38 -1.91
C ALA A 231 -21.57 -7.94 -2.91
N PRO A 232 -22.51 -7.07 -2.50
CA PRO A 232 -23.54 -6.58 -3.39
C PRO A 232 -22.90 -5.79 -4.54
N VAL A 233 -23.46 -5.97 -5.74
CA VAL A 233 -23.08 -5.20 -6.92
C VAL A 233 -23.85 -3.88 -6.87
N GLY A 234 -23.31 -2.91 -6.12
CA GLY A 234 -23.88 -1.57 -6.02
C GLY A 234 -23.59 -0.71 -7.26
N PRO A 235 -24.41 0.32 -7.53
CA PRO A 235 -24.05 1.33 -8.54
C PRO A 235 -22.73 2.00 -8.15
N LYS A 236 -22.00 2.44 -9.17
CA LYS A 236 -20.64 3.01 -9.11
C LYS A 236 -20.43 3.90 -7.87
N ASN A 237 -19.24 3.82 -7.28
CA ASN A 237 -18.71 4.83 -6.35
C ASN A 237 -18.48 6.15 -7.11
N THR A 238 -19.52 6.77 -7.66
CA THR A 238 -19.48 8.19 -8.00
C THR A 238 -19.73 8.92 -6.69
N GLY A 239 -18.83 9.81 -6.31
CA GLY A 239 -18.93 10.67 -5.12
C GLY A 239 -20.07 11.68 -5.20
N GLU A 240 -21.28 11.23 -5.54
CA GLU A 240 -22.51 12.02 -5.51
C GLU A 240 -23.38 11.47 -4.37
N ALA A 241 -22.93 11.74 -3.15
CA ALA A 241 -23.83 11.77 -2.02
C ALA A 241 -24.68 13.05 -2.15
N GLY A 242 -25.95 12.88 -2.53
CA GLY A 242 -27.00 13.85 -2.18
C GLY A 242 -27.73 14.53 -3.34
N ALA A 243 -28.53 13.79 -4.10
CA ALA A 243 -29.72 14.33 -4.77
C ALA A 243 -30.63 13.17 -5.20
N ASP A 244 -31.42 12.64 -4.26
CA ASP A 244 -32.79 12.16 -4.48
C ASP A 244 -33.18 11.17 -3.37
N ALA A 245 -33.82 11.72 -2.34
CA ALA A 245 -34.75 10.97 -1.52
C ALA A 245 -36.17 11.31 -2.05
N PRO A 246 -37.01 10.33 -2.41
CA PRO A 246 -38.38 10.60 -2.81
C PRO A 246 -39.24 10.94 -1.58
N GLY A 247 -40.08 11.97 -1.73
CA GLY A 247 -41.22 12.25 -0.85
C GLY A 247 -42.42 11.37 -1.15
#